data_AF-A0A452YH10-F1
#
_entry.id   AF-A0A452YH10-F1
#
_cell.length_a   1.000
_cell.length_b   1.000
_cell.length_c   1.000
_cell.angle_alpha   90.00
_cell.angle_beta   90.00
_cell.angle_gamma   90.00
#
_symmetry.space_group_name_H-M   'P 1'
#
loop_
_entity.id
_entity.type
_entity.pdbx_description
1 polymer ?
#
loop_
_entity_poly.entity_id
_entity_poly.type
_entity_poly.pdbx_seq_one_letter_code
_entity_poly.pdbx_strand_id
1 'polypeptide(L)'
;LLKTGAKSTTSGAFHCSGYNWFLQVIPMHKEAGAGTPYVALRLVPSQLSLVPGHTVHAVFELSIYNHTKGMYCGCKGSLMDVFFQAHPSYSS
;
A
#
# COMPACT_ATOMS: atom_id res chain seq x y z
N LEU A 1 -11.09 -17.24 4.66
CA LEU A 1 -10.92 -16.07 3.77
C LEU A 1 -12.09 -15.91 2.80
N LEU A 2 -12.41 -16.91 1.97
CA LEU A 2 -13.50 -16.87 0.96
C LEU A 2 -14.94 -16.75 1.51
N LYS A 3 -15.19 -17.05 2.79
CA LYS A 3 -16.55 -17.12 3.39
C LYS A 3 -16.88 -15.98 4.37
N THR A 4 -15.95 -15.07 4.64
CA THR A 4 -15.98 -14.25 5.88
C THR A 4 -16.14 -12.74 5.68
N GLY A 5 -16.38 -12.24 4.45
CA GLY A 5 -16.49 -10.79 4.22
C GLY A 5 -15.21 -10.04 4.60
N ALA A 6 -14.05 -10.61 4.26
CA ALA A 6 -12.75 -10.08 4.64
C ALA A 6 -12.59 -8.64 4.12
N LYS A 7 -12.30 -7.71 5.03
CA LYS A 7 -12.14 -6.29 4.72
C LYS A 7 -10.67 -5.94 4.55
N SER A 8 -10.40 -4.94 3.71
CA SER A 8 -9.11 -4.28 3.66
C SER A 8 -8.76 -3.70 5.03
N THR A 9 -7.48 -3.73 5.38
CA THR A 9 -6.97 -3.08 6.58
C THR A 9 -5.73 -2.24 6.25
N THR A 10 -5.53 -1.20 7.06
CA THR A 10 -4.42 -0.25 6.94
C THR A 10 -3.67 -0.23 8.26
N SER A 11 -2.33 -0.24 8.21
CA SER A 11 -1.49 -0.10 9.41
C SER A 11 -1.62 1.29 10.04
N GLY A 12 -1.04 1.46 11.23
CA GLY A 12 -0.67 2.79 11.70
C GLY A 12 0.36 3.44 10.75
N ALA A 13 0.46 4.77 10.79
CA ALA A 13 1.49 5.49 10.05
C ALA A 13 2.88 5.10 10.58
N PHE A 14 3.84 4.89 9.69
CA PHE A 14 5.25 4.69 10.05
C PHE A 14 6.14 5.65 9.26
N HIS A 15 7.15 6.19 9.93
CA HIS A 15 8.06 7.14 9.33
C HIS A 15 9.27 6.42 8.71
N CYS A 16 9.56 6.69 7.44
CA CYS A 16 10.72 6.14 6.75
C CYS A 16 11.15 7.06 5.60
N SER A 17 12.47 7.24 5.45
CA SER A 17 13.08 8.05 4.38
C SER A 17 12.50 9.47 4.26
N GLY A 18 12.13 10.09 5.39
CA GLY A 18 11.58 11.45 5.43
C GLY A 18 10.08 11.57 5.18
N TYR A 19 9.37 10.46 4.93
CA TYR A 19 7.94 10.46 4.67
C TYR A 19 7.21 9.52 5.63
N ASN A 20 5.93 9.82 5.86
CA ASN A 20 5.05 8.90 6.58
C ASN A 20 4.37 7.98 5.58
N TRP A 21 4.33 6.69 5.89
CA TRP A 21 3.79 5.65 5.02
C TRP A 21 2.75 4.82 5.77
N PHE A 22 1.91 4.14 5.02
CA PHE A 22 0.97 3.14 5.49
C PHE A 22 1.16 1.85 4.69
N LEU A 23 0.99 0.71 5.36
CA LEU A 23 0.87 -0.59 4.71
C LEU A 23 -0.60 -0.96 4.64
N GLN A 24 -1.09 -1.26 3.45
CA GLN A 24 -2.44 -1.78 3.23
C GLN A 24 -2.39 -3.25 2.85
N VAL A 25 -3.31 -4.01 3.43
CA VAL A 25 -3.56 -5.42 3.12
C VAL A 25 -4.98 -5.51 2.59
N ILE A 26 -5.13 -5.92 1.34
CA ILE A 26 -6.40 -5.93 0.61
C ILE A 26 -6.70 -7.36 0.17
N PRO A 27 -7.70 -8.03 0.77
CA PRO A 27 -8.20 -9.29 0.26
C PRO A 27 -8.80 -9.08 -1.13
N MET A 28 -8.23 -9.74 -2.15
CA MET A 28 -8.73 -9.66 -3.52
C MET A 28 -9.55 -10.92 -3.82
N HIS A 29 -10.87 -10.73 -3.88
CA HIS A 29 -11.82 -11.68 -4.43
C HIS A 29 -12.22 -11.15 -5.80
N LYS A 30 -12.11 -11.95 -6.86
CA LYS A 30 -12.83 -11.59 -8.09
C LYS A 30 -14.21 -12.24 -8.03
N GLU A 31 -15.22 -11.54 -8.52
CA GLU A 31 -16.55 -12.08 -8.81
C GLU A 31 -16.49 -13.52 -9.37
N ALA A 32 -17.54 -14.30 -9.13
CA ALA A 32 -17.59 -15.71 -9.47
C ALA A 32 -17.10 -15.97 -10.92
N GLY A 33 -16.01 -16.73 -11.06
CA GLY A 33 -15.46 -17.15 -12.35
C GLY A 33 -14.06 -16.65 -12.68
N ALA A 34 -13.45 -15.77 -11.87
CA ALA A 34 -12.15 -15.20 -12.21
C ALA A 34 -11.03 -15.57 -11.22
N GLY A 35 -10.28 -16.63 -11.54
CA GLY A 35 -8.95 -16.93 -10.97
C GLY A 35 -8.85 -17.25 -9.47
N THR A 36 -7.64 -17.61 -9.03
CA THR A 36 -7.32 -17.90 -7.63
C THR A 36 -7.37 -16.63 -6.77
N PRO A 37 -8.06 -16.63 -5.61
CA PRO A 37 -8.05 -15.49 -4.69
C PRO A 37 -6.63 -15.21 -4.19
N TYR A 38 -6.33 -13.94 -3.93
CA TYR A 38 -5.02 -13.52 -3.43
C TYR A 38 -5.17 -12.34 -2.46
N VAL A 39 -4.09 -12.01 -1.77
CA VAL A 39 -4.02 -10.83 -0.91
C VAL A 39 -3.05 -9.85 -1.56
N ALA A 40 -3.53 -8.65 -1.86
CA ALA A 40 -2.69 -7.57 -2.34
C ALA A 40 -2.07 -6.83 -1.15
N LEU A 41 -0.78 -6.51 -1.27
CA LEU A 41 -0.06 -5.65 -0.34
C LEU A 41 0.27 -4.34 -1.05
N ARG A 42 0.10 -3.22 -0.37
CA ARG A 42 0.38 -1.89 -0.94
C ARG A 42 1.09 -1.00 0.07
N LEU A 43 2.16 -0.35 -0.37
CA LEU A 43 2.78 0.76 0.32
C LEU A 43 2.13 2.07 -0.15
N VAL A 44 1.64 2.88 0.78
CA VAL A 44 0.91 4.13 0.49
C VAL A 44 1.56 5.29 1.23
N PRO A 45 1.95 6.39 0.57
CA PRO A 45 2.44 7.57 1.27
C PRO A 45 1.29 8.30 1.98
N SER A 46 1.59 8.90 3.13
CA SER A 46 0.68 9.80 3.82
C SER A 46 0.65 11.15 3.12
N GLN A 47 -0.54 11.57 2.70
CA GLN A 47 -0.75 12.87 2.05
C GLN A 47 -0.24 14.05 2.89
N LEU A 48 -0.31 13.94 4.23
CA LEU A 48 0.15 14.98 5.15
C LEU A 48 1.68 15.15 5.18
N SER A 49 2.43 14.14 4.75
CA SER A 49 3.89 14.21 4.69
C SER A 49 4.43 14.60 3.31
N LEU A 50 3.56 14.86 2.34
CA LEU A 50 3.95 15.11 0.96
C LEU A 50 3.85 16.59 0.62
N VAL A 51 4.89 17.11 -0.04
CA VAL A 51 4.93 18.48 -0.53
C VAL A 51 4.33 18.52 -1.94
N PRO A 52 3.31 19.37 -2.21
CA PRO A 52 2.75 19.50 -3.55
C PRO A 52 3.81 19.80 -4.62
N GLY A 53 3.62 19.27 -5.83
CA GLY A 53 4.55 19.46 -6.95
C GLY A 53 5.88 18.71 -6.85
N HIS A 54 6.11 17.94 -5.79
CA HIS A 54 7.29 17.08 -5.65
C HIS A 54 6.96 15.63 -6.04
N THR A 55 7.92 14.97 -6.66
CA THR A 55 7.85 13.54 -7.00
C THR A 55 8.72 12.74 -6.04
N VAL A 56 8.15 11.69 -5.45
CA VAL A 56 8.90 10.74 -4.63
C VAL A 56 9.06 9.44 -5.40
N HIS A 57 10.31 9.07 -5.68
CA HIS A 57 10.65 7.77 -6.24
C HIS A 57 10.99 6.79 -5.11
N ALA A 58 10.14 5.78 -4.92
CA ALA A 58 10.31 4.80 -3.85
C ALA A 58 10.57 3.39 -4.43
N VAL A 59 11.71 2.81 -4.04
CA VAL A 59 12.03 1.40 -4.26
C VAL A 59 11.84 0.67 -2.93
N PHE A 60 11.04 -0.39 -2.93
CA PHE A 60 10.70 -1.10 -1.71
C PHE A 60 10.50 -2.59 -1.95
N GLU A 61 10.56 -3.37 -0.87
CA GLU A 61 10.19 -4.78 -0.87
C GLU A 61 8.98 -4.97 0.05
N LEU A 62 7.96 -5.68 -0.43
CA LEU A 62 6.83 -6.12 0.38
C LEU A 62 6.98 -7.61 0.65
N SER A 63 7.01 -7.96 1.93
CA SER A 63 7.31 -9.33 2.35
C SER A 63 6.35 -9.79 3.44
N ILE A 64 5.94 -11.05 3.38
CA ILE A 64 5.14 -11.74 4.40
C ILE A 64 6.06 -12.66 5.18
N TYR A 65 6.04 -12.55 6.50
CA TYR A 65 6.81 -13.44 7.35
C TYR A 65 6.14 -14.82 7.45
N ASN A 66 6.87 -15.87 7.09
CA ASN A 66 6.45 -17.24 7.26
C ASN A 66 6.94 -17.76 8.63
N HIS A 67 6.04 -17.81 9.61
CA HIS A 67 6.36 -18.28 10.97
C HIS A 67 6.81 -19.75 11.03
N THR A 68 6.34 -20.61 10.13
CA THR A 68 6.74 -22.03 10.09
C THR A 68 8.17 -22.21 9.63
N LYS A 69 8.59 -21.41 8.62
CA LYS A 69 9.94 -21.48 8.05
C LYS A 69 10.91 -20.48 8.69
N GLY A 70 10.43 -19.57 9.53
CA GLY A 70 11.23 -18.53 10.16
C GLY A 70 11.81 -17.49 9.20
N MET A 71 11.23 -17.32 8.01
CA MET A 71 11.79 -16.46 6.95
C MET A 71 10.74 -15.62 6.24
N TYR A 72 11.18 -14.50 5.65
CA TYR A 72 10.32 -13.65 4.82
C TYR A 72 10.21 -14.20 3.39
N CYS A 73 9.01 -14.11 2.82
CA CYS A 73 8.74 -14.32 1.40
C CYS A 73 8.19 -13.01 0.83
N GLY A 74 8.93 -12.38 -0.08
CA GLY A 74 8.61 -11.05 -0.58
C GLY A 74 8.80 -10.86 -2.07
N CYS A 75 8.28 -9.74 -2.55
CA CYS A 75 8.45 -9.26 -3.91
C CYS A 75 8.97 -7.82 -3.88
N LYS A 76 9.97 -7.54 -4.72
CA LYS A 76 10.44 -6.18 -4.94
C LYS A 76 9.47 -5.42 -5.84
N GLY A 77 9.24 -4.16 -5.54
CA GLY A 77 8.40 -3.27 -6.32
C GLY A 77 9.01 -1.88 -6.44
N SER A 78 8.50 -1.11 -7.39
CA SER A 78 8.74 0.32 -7.50
C SER A 78 7.40 1.06 -7.59
N LEU A 79 7.29 2.18 -6.88
CA LEU A 79 6.26 3.17 -7.18
C LEU A 79 6.92 4.24 -8.06
N MET A 80 6.59 4.21 -9.35
CA MET A 80 7.00 5.25 -10.29
C MET A 80 5.94 6.35 -10.27
N ASP A 81 6.40 7.57 -9.94
CA ASP A 81 5.70 8.85 -10.08
C ASP A 81 4.31 8.95 -9.42
N VAL A 82 4.30 9.37 -8.15
CA VAL A 82 3.07 9.93 -7.56
C VAL A 82 3.09 11.45 -7.73
N PHE A 83 2.38 11.94 -8.74
CA PHE A 83 2.16 13.37 -8.95
C PHE A 83 1.00 13.84 -8.08
N PHE A 84 1.25 14.76 -7.15
CA PHE A 84 0.23 15.35 -6.30
C PHE A 84 -0.10 16.76 -6.79
N GLN A 85 -1.27 16.90 -7.43
CA GLN A 85 -1.82 18.20 -7.78
C GLN A 85 -2.59 18.76 -6.59
N ALA A 86 -2.16 19.91 -6.06
CA ALA A 86 -2.96 20.65 -5.10
C ALA A 86 -4.22 21.15 -5.81
N HIS A 87 -5.41 20.74 -5.36
CA HIS A 87 -6.61 21.46 -5.72
C HIS A 87 -6.62 22.75 -4.90
N PRO A 88 -6.60 23.94 -5.53
CA PRO A 88 -6.81 25.18 -4.80
C PRO A 88 -8.21 25.12 -4.21
N SER A 89 -8.31 25.05 -2.89
CA SER A 89 -9.56 25.34 -2.20
C SER A 89 -9.87 26.81 -2.44
N TYR A 90 -10.81 27.10 -3.34
CA TYR A 90 -11.44 28.41 -3.38
C TYR A 90 -12.20 28.58 -2.07
N SER A 91 -11.65 29.36 -1.13
CA SER A 91 -12.40 29.90 -0.01
C SER A 91 -13.33 30.98 -0.56
N SER A 92 -14.65 30.74 -0.47
CA SER A 92 -15.67 31.81 -0.52
C SER A 92 -15.72 32.57 0.80
#